data_AF-A0A2D8MIA9-F1
#
_entry.id   AF-A0A2D8MIA9-F1
#
_cell.length_a   1.000
_cell.length_b   1.000
_cell.length_c   1.000
_cell.angle_alpha   90.00
_cell.angle_beta   90.00
_cell.angle_gamma   90.00
#
_symmetry.space_group_name_H-M   'P 1'
#
loop_
_entity.id
_entity.type
_entity.pdbx_description
1 polymer ?
#
loop_
_entity_poly.entity_id
_entity_poly.type
_entity_poly.pdbx_seq_one_letter_code
_entity_poly.pdbx_strand_id
1 'polypeptide(L)'
;MPDDSRLRDHARDHRLRYEWRTWRDDTHWHAEARLWRGGQSIAWFGTSTREGEQRALDLATDLVIGPPLGPDRVEERINLVDPARPSRRPTR
;
A
#
# COMPACT_ATOMS: atom_id res chain seq x y z
N MET A 1 -14.34 -0.11 11.19
CA MET A 1 -13.79 0.38 9.91
C MET A 1 -12.76 1.43 10.25
N PRO A 2 -11.50 1.26 9.85
CA PRO A 2 -10.43 2.21 10.17
C PRO A 2 -10.66 3.53 9.42
N ASP A 3 -10.19 4.62 10.02
CA ASP A 3 -10.27 5.97 9.51
C ASP A 3 -9.19 6.21 8.45
N ASP A 4 -9.61 6.46 7.21
CA ASP A 4 -8.78 6.76 6.06
C ASP A 4 -8.78 8.26 5.69
N SER A 5 -9.35 9.12 6.55
CA SER A 5 -9.57 10.54 6.25
C SER A 5 -8.29 11.25 5.80
N ARG A 6 -7.13 10.94 6.40
CA ARG A 6 -5.83 11.52 6.01
C ARG A 6 -5.44 11.15 4.57
N LEU A 7 -5.62 9.89 4.19
CA LEU A 7 -5.32 9.40 2.83
C LEU A 7 -6.30 9.99 1.82
N ARG A 8 -7.59 10.04 2.18
CA ARG A 8 -8.65 10.62 1.37
C ARG A 8 -8.45 12.11 1.12
N ASP A 9 -8.16 12.88 2.17
CA ASP A 9 -7.98 14.33 2.08
C ASP A 9 -6.75 14.66 1.25
N HIS A 10 -5.63 13.97 1.48
CA HIS A 10 -4.43 14.11 0.65
C HIS A 10 -4.72 13.78 -0.83
N ALA A 11 -5.42 12.67 -1.09
CA ALA A 11 -5.77 12.31 -2.45
C ALA A 11 -6.69 13.35 -3.11
N ARG A 12 -7.65 13.91 -2.36
CA ARG A 12 -8.54 14.97 -2.84
C ARG A 12 -7.76 16.23 -3.20
N ASP A 13 -6.89 16.69 -2.30
CA ASP A 13 -6.14 17.93 -2.45
C ASP A 13 -5.16 17.87 -3.64
N HIS A 14 -4.61 16.68 -3.92
CA HIS A 14 -3.67 16.45 -5.02
C HIS A 14 -4.30 15.83 -6.28
N ARG A 15 -5.64 15.70 -6.33
CA ARG A 15 -6.39 15.04 -7.43
C ARG A 15 -5.85 13.65 -7.77
N LEU A 16 -5.51 12.88 -6.75
CA LEU A 16 -5.04 11.51 -6.84
C LEU A 16 -6.20 10.54 -6.66
N ARG A 17 -6.04 9.32 -7.18
CA ARG A 17 -6.83 8.19 -6.71
C ARG A 17 -6.05 7.48 -5.61
N TYR A 18 -6.76 6.99 -4.61
CA TYR A 18 -6.14 6.24 -3.52
C TYR A 18 -6.84 4.90 -3.33
N GLU A 19 -6.09 3.93 -2.83
CA GLU A 19 -6.60 2.63 -2.39
C GLU A 19 -5.86 2.24 -1.12
N TRP A 20 -6.57 1.58 -0.21
CA TRP A 20 -5.95 0.97 0.96
C TRP A 20 -6.63 -0.33 1.30
N ARG A 21 -5.93 -1.17 2.05
CA ARG A 21 -6.48 -2.41 2.61
C ARG A 21 -5.79 -2.72 3.93
N THR A 22 -6.54 -3.30 4.86
CA THR A 22 -6.05 -3.87 6.10
C THR A 22 -6.40 -5.35 6.17
N TRP A 23 -5.54 -6.14 6.79
CA TRP A 23 -5.84 -7.54 7.11
C TRP A 23 -5.09 -7.94 8.38
N ARG A 24 -5.46 -9.06 8.96
CA ARG A 24 -4.87 -9.56 10.21
C ARG A 24 -4.34 -10.98 10.00
N ASP A 25 -3.15 -11.24 10.52
CA ASP A 25 -2.68 -12.60 10.81
C ASP A 25 -2.83 -12.92 12.31
N ASP A 26 -2.31 -14.06 12.77
CA ASP A 26 -2.45 -14.50 14.17
C ASP A 26 -1.93 -13.46 15.18
N THR A 27 -0.97 -12.62 14.79
CA THR A 27 -0.17 -11.78 15.70
C THR A 27 -0.11 -10.30 15.32
N HIS A 28 -0.34 -9.93 14.07
CA HIS A 28 -0.20 -8.57 13.55
C HIS A 28 -1.39 -8.14 12.69
N TRP A 29 -1.66 -6.85 12.74
CA TRP A 29 -2.42 -6.14 11.72
C TRP A 29 -1.48 -5.65 10.64
N HIS A 30 -1.86 -5.89 9.40
CA HIS A 30 -1.18 -5.43 8.20
C HIS A 30 -2.02 -4.35 7.54
N ALA A 31 -1.35 -3.41 6.89
CA ALA A 31 -1.99 -2.42 6.05
C ALA A 31 -1.14 -2.12 4.82
N GLU A 32 -1.81 -1.82 3.72
CA GLU A 32 -1.22 -1.26 2.50
C GLU A 32 -2.00 -0.01 2.10
N ALA A 33 -1.28 1.00 1.61
CA ALA A 33 -1.85 2.18 0.99
C ALA A 33 -1.18 2.43 -0.37
N ARG A 34 -1.95 2.91 -1.36
CA ARG A 34 -1.51 3.20 -2.74
C ARG A 34 -2.08 4.53 -3.20
N LEU A 35 -1.26 5.31 -3.90
CA LEU A 35 -1.67 6.54 -4.59
C LEU A 35 -1.39 6.43 -6.08
N TRP A 36 -2.32 6.96 -6.87
CA TRP A 36 -2.29 6.95 -8.33
C TRP A 36 -2.51 8.34 -8.90
N ARG A 37 -1.76 8.69 -9.96
CA ARG A 37 -1.95 9.90 -10.77
C ARG A 37 -2.04 9.51 -12.23
N GLY A 38 -3.13 9.90 -12.91
CA GLY A 38 -3.30 9.60 -14.34
C GLY A 38 -3.24 8.11 -14.71
N GLY A 39 -3.65 7.22 -13.79
CA GLY A 39 -3.57 5.76 -13.98
C GLY A 39 -2.20 5.14 -13.70
N GLN A 40 -1.20 5.94 -13.30
CA GLN A 40 0.11 5.45 -12.87
C GLN A 40 0.21 5.46 -11.33
N SER A 41 0.73 4.38 -10.75
CA SER A 41 1.00 4.32 -9.31
C SER A 41 2.21 5.20 -8.99
N ILE A 42 2.03 6.19 -8.11
CA ILE A 42 3.08 7.14 -7.74
C ILE A 42 3.67 6.86 -6.35
N ALA A 43 2.94 6.16 -5.48
CA ALA A 43 3.41 5.74 -4.17
C ALA A 43 2.66 4.48 -3.71
N TRP A 44 3.39 3.55 -3.10
CA TRP A 44 2.83 2.37 -2.45
C TRP A 44 3.70 1.98 -1.26
N PHE A 45 3.07 1.78 -0.10
CA PHE A 45 3.74 1.23 1.07
C PHE A 45 2.83 0.25 1.80
N GLY A 46 3.45 -0.78 2.36
CA GLY A 46 2.84 -1.74 3.27
C GLY A 46 3.58 -1.78 4.60
N THR A 47 2.85 -2.06 5.67
CA THR A 47 3.38 -2.14 7.03
C THR A 47 2.60 -3.15 7.86
N SER A 48 3.16 -3.53 9.01
CA SER A 48 2.51 -4.41 9.98
C SER A 48 2.78 -3.93 11.41
N THR A 49 1.80 -4.05 12.29
CA THR A 49 1.94 -3.73 13.71
C THR A 49 1.05 -4.60 14.59
N ARG A 50 1.43 -4.77 15.85
CA ARG A 50 0.60 -5.43 16.88
C ARG A 50 -0.37 -4.46 17.55
N GLU A 51 -0.19 -3.16 17.34
CA GLU A 51 -0.90 -2.08 18.03
C GLU A 51 -2.37 -1.91 17.57
N GLY A 52 -2.76 -2.55 16.46
CA GLY A 52 -4.14 -2.56 15.98
C GLY A 52 -4.29 -2.17 14.51
N GLU A 53 -5.51 -2.36 13.99
CA GLU A 53 -5.86 -2.09 12.58
C GLU A 53 -5.64 -0.62 12.19
N GLN A 54 -6.16 0.31 13.00
CA GLN A 54 -6.01 1.75 12.74
C GLN A 54 -4.53 2.14 12.66
N ARG A 55 -3.74 1.64 13.61
CA ARG A 55 -2.32 1.96 13.67
C ARG A 55 -1.55 1.41 12.47
N ALA A 56 -1.92 0.24 11.97
CA ALA A 56 -1.36 -0.29 10.73
C ALA A 56 -1.66 0.66 9.56
N LEU A 57 -2.92 1.11 9.42
CA LEU A 57 -3.31 2.04 8.36
C LEU A 57 -2.62 3.41 8.49
N ASP A 58 -2.51 3.94 9.70
CA ASP A 58 -1.84 5.21 9.96
C ASP A 58 -0.37 5.16 9.52
N LEU A 59 0.34 4.08 9.85
CA LEU A 59 1.73 3.87 9.45
C LEU A 59 1.87 3.74 7.93
N ALA A 60 0.97 3.01 7.27
CA ALA A 60 1.00 2.89 5.80
C ALA A 60 0.72 4.24 5.13
N THR A 61 -0.20 5.01 5.70
CA THR A 61 -0.58 6.35 5.23
C THR A 61 0.57 7.34 5.40
N ASP A 62 1.24 7.34 6.56
CA ASP A 62 2.42 8.17 6.83
C ASP A 62 3.54 7.87 5.82
N LEU A 63 3.77 6.59 5.52
CA LEU A 63 4.79 6.18 4.56
C LEU A 63 4.42 6.54 3.12
N VAL A 64 3.14 6.46 2.74
CA VAL A 64 2.67 6.81 1.39
C VAL A 64 2.65 8.30 1.12
N ILE A 65 2.19 9.09 2.08
CA ILE A 65 2.11 10.56 1.95
C ILE A 65 3.49 11.19 2.17
N GLY A 66 4.36 10.52 2.93
CA GLY A 66 5.57 11.10 3.49
C GLY A 66 6.94 11.01 2.78
N PRO A 67 7.25 10.35 1.64
CA PRO A 67 8.65 10.10 1.31
C PRO A 67 9.21 10.88 0.10
N PRO A 68 10.56 11.06 0.03
CA PRO A 68 11.56 10.23 0.69
C PRO A 68 12.44 10.93 1.74
N LEU A 69 12.80 10.19 2.79
CA LEU A 69 14.07 10.37 3.50
C LEU A 69 15.22 10.09 2.52
N GLY A 70 15.54 11.05 1.64
CA GLY A 70 16.71 11.01 0.77
C GLY A 70 16.77 9.87 -0.26
N PRO A 71 17.72 9.93 -1.21
CA PRO A 71 17.81 9.03 -2.36
C PRO A 71 18.27 7.58 -2.08
N ASP A 72 18.21 7.07 -0.84
CA ASP A 72 18.94 5.82 -0.48
C ASP A 72 18.08 4.58 -0.18
N ARG A 73 16.75 4.60 -0.38
CA ARG A 73 15.91 3.44 0.00
C ARG A 73 14.76 3.11 -0.96
N VAL A 74 15.03 3.08 -2.26
CA VAL A 74 14.08 2.51 -3.23
C VAL A 74 14.77 1.49 -4.13
N GLU A 75 15.14 0.36 -3.53
CA GLU A 75 15.26 -0.99 -4.10
C GLU A 75 15.61 -1.86 -2.89
N GLU A 76 14.75 -2.74 -2.37
CA GLU A 76 14.55 -4.12 -2.79
C GLU A 76 13.67 -4.70 -1.64
N ARG A 77 12.49 -5.28 -1.85
CA ARG A 77 12.27 -6.69 -2.22
C ARG A 77 10.81 -6.87 -2.61
N ILE A 78 10.53 -6.88 -3.92
CA ILE A 78 9.37 -7.59 -4.44
C ILE A 78 9.82 -9.06 -4.57
N ASN A 79 9.63 -9.85 -3.52
CA ASN A 79 9.57 -11.30 -3.66
C ASN A 79 8.10 -11.71 -3.65
N LEU A 80 7.52 -11.63 -4.86
CA LEU A 80 6.77 -12.70 -5.50
C LEU A 80 6.07 -13.70 -4.55
N VAL A 81 4.81 -13.45 -4.23
CA VAL A 81 3.80 -14.52 -4.12
C VAL A 81 2.51 -14.03 -4.76
N ASP A 82 2.44 -14.15 -6.09
CA ASP A 82 1.16 -14.24 -6.80
C ASP A 82 0.94 -15.72 -7.14
N PRO A 83 0.10 -16.46 -6.40
CA PRO A 83 -0.14 -17.87 -6.67
C PRO A 83 -1.26 -18.10 -7.70
N ALA A 84 -1.72 -17.08 -8.44
CA ALA A 84 -2.97 -17.19 -9.20
C ALA A 84 -2.92 -16.55 -10.60
N ARG A 85 -1.99 -17.00 -11.45
CA ARG A 85 -2.16 -16.86 -12.91
C ARG A 85 -1.94 -18.18 -13.64
N PRO A 86 -2.99 -18.85 -14.16
CA PRO A 86 -2.83 -20.08 -14.92
C PRO A 86 -2.17 -19.78 -16.27
N SER A 87 -1.00 -20.40 -16.49
CA SER A 87 -0.29 -20.43 -17.77
C SER A 87 -1.13 -21.14 -18.83
N ARG A 88 -1.88 -20.38 -19.64
CA ARG A 88 -2.40 -20.87 -20.92
C ARG A 88 -1.24 -20.97 -21.90
N ARG A 89 -0.78 -22.18 -22.20
CA ARG A 89 0.08 -22.43 -23.38
C ARG A 89 -0.81 -22.48 -24.63
N PRO A 90 -0.45 -21.79 -25.73
CA PRO A 90 -1.07 -22.03 -27.01
C PRO A 90 -0.51 -23.31 -27.64
N THR A 91 -1.41 -24.10 -28.19
CA THR A 91 -1.18 -25.25 -29.08
C THR A 91 -0.35 -24.88 -30.30
N ARG A 92 0.64 -25.72 -30.62
CA ARG A 92 0.88 -26.13 -32.00
C ARG A 92 1.51 -27.52 -32.04
#